data_AF-A0A4Q2DEZ6-F1
#
_entry.id   AF-A0A4Q2DEZ6-F1
#
_cell.length_a   1.000
_cell.length_b   1.000
_cell.length_c   1.000
_cell.angle_alpha   90.00
_cell.angle_beta   90.00
_cell.angle_gamma   90.00
#
_symmetry.space_group_name_H-M   'P 1'
#
loop_
_entity.id
_entity.type
_entity.pdbx_description
1 polymer ?
#
loop_
_entity_poly.entity_id
_entity_poly.type
_entity_poly.pdbx_seq_one_letter_code
_entity_poly.pdbx_strand_id
1 'polypeptide(L)'
;MTEAIHSVQLSDIVIPVIGSTGAGKSTFINYLLAGAKSKQRVKVSNDYELSGCTKNIEAVVIDCNRYVESQRFNRRIVILDTPGLDDDDIFTNLEVMGRIVKWLKAS
;
A
#
# COMPACT_ATOMS: atom_id res chain seq x y z
N MET A 1 -1.38 -17.08 -6.28
CA MET A 1 -1.30 -16.13 -7.40
C MET A 1 -0.45 -14.96 -6.91
N THR A 2 0.76 -14.80 -7.42
CA THR A 2 1.69 -13.72 -7.04
C THR A 2 1.17 -12.40 -7.59
N GLU A 3 0.54 -11.59 -6.72
CA GLU A 3 0.11 -10.25 -7.09
C GLU A 3 1.33 -9.33 -7.24
N ALA A 4 1.49 -8.82 -8.46
CA ALA A 4 2.23 -7.62 -8.87
C ALA A 4 3.71 -7.48 -8.45
N ILE A 5 4.61 -8.30 -9.02
CA ILE A 5 6.06 -7.98 -9.10
C ILE A 5 6.40 -7.29 -10.44
N HIS A 6 5.52 -7.35 -11.45
CA HIS A 6 5.88 -7.03 -12.84
C HIS A 6 6.21 -5.56 -13.15
N SER A 7 6.27 -4.66 -12.16
CA SER A 7 6.51 -3.22 -12.39
C SER A 7 7.44 -2.52 -11.40
N VAL A 8 8.06 -3.24 -10.45
CA VAL A 8 8.98 -2.64 -9.47
C VAL A 8 10.33 -2.30 -10.12
N GLN A 9 10.87 -1.11 -9.79
CA GLN A 9 12.17 -0.63 -10.25
C GLN A 9 13.13 -0.50 -9.06
N LEU A 10 14.43 -0.73 -9.30
CA LEU A 10 15.48 -0.61 -8.27
C LEU A 10 15.54 0.80 -7.63
N SER A 11 15.09 1.82 -8.35
CA SER A 11 15.03 3.21 -7.87
C SER A 11 13.77 3.54 -7.07
N ASP A 12 12.81 2.61 -6.96
CA ASP A 12 11.56 2.85 -6.24
C ASP A 12 11.82 3.06 -4.75
N ILE A 13 11.06 4.00 -4.17
CA ILE A 13 10.95 4.15 -2.72
C ILE A 13 9.65 3.48 -2.30
N VAL A 14 9.76 2.34 -1.63
CA VAL A 14 8.60 1.57 -1.16
C VAL A 14 8.24 1.97 0.27
N ILE A 15 6.99 2.33 0.50
CA ILE A 15 6.47 2.71 1.82
C ILE A 15 5.24 1.84 2.15
N PRO A 16 5.37 0.84 3.03
CA PRO A 16 4.22 0.12 3.56
C PRO A 16 3.42 0.97 4.55
N VAL A 17 2.10 1.02 4.38
CA VAL A 17 1.18 1.68 5.33
C VAL A 17 0.59 0.61 6.25
N ILE A 18 0.96 0.61 7.53
CA ILE A 18 0.63 -0.42 8.51
C ILE A 18 -0.21 0.18 9.64
N GLY A 19 -1.18 -0.58 10.15
CA GLY A 19 -2.05 -0.19 11.25
C GLY A 19 -3.27 -1.12 11.34
N SER A 20 -4.07 -0.99 12.40
CA SER A 20 -5.26 -1.83 12.61
C SER A 20 -6.32 -1.70 11.52
N THR A 21 -7.23 -2.67 11.47
CA THR A 21 -8.43 -2.61 10.62
C THR A 21 -9.24 -1.36 10.99
N GLY A 22 -9.72 -0.63 9.98
CA GLY A 22 -10.47 0.62 10.21
C GLY A 22 -9.62 1.86 10.50
N ALA A 23 -8.29 1.76 10.64
CA ALA A 23 -7.42 2.91 10.90
C ALA A 23 -7.31 3.94 9.75
N GLY A 24 -8.03 3.74 8.63
CA GLY A 24 -8.09 4.68 7.51
C GLY A 24 -6.93 4.58 6.51
N LYS A 25 -6.17 3.48 6.49
CA LYS A 25 -5.02 3.26 5.58
C LYS A 25 -5.35 3.47 4.10
N SER A 26 -6.32 2.72 3.58
CA SER A 26 -6.77 2.82 2.18
C SER A 26 -7.34 4.21 1.85
N THR A 27 -8.02 4.83 2.82
CA THR A 27 -8.53 6.21 2.71
C THR A 27 -7.40 7.23 2.59
N PHE A 28 -6.38 7.13 3.45
CA PHE A 28 -5.17 7.96 3.39
C PHE A 28 -4.47 7.84 2.03
N ILE A 29 -4.31 6.61 1.52
CA ILE A 29 -3.71 6.37 0.20
C ILE A 29 -4.56 7.00 -0.91
N ASN A 30 -5.88 6.90 -0.85
CA ASN A 30 -6.77 7.56 -1.82
C ASN A 30 -6.64 9.09 -1.80
N TYR A 31 -6.43 9.71 -0.63
CA TYR A 31 -6.12 11.14 -0.54
C TYR A 31 -4.79 11.49 -1.20
N LEU A 32 -3.74 10.68 -0.99
CA LEU A 32 -2.45 10.86 -1.67
C LEU A 32 -2.59 10.75 -3.20
N LEU A 33 -3.31 9.73 -3.69
CA LEU A 33 -3.57 9.55 -5.11
C LEU A 33 -4.37 10.71 -5.72
N ALA A 34 -5.35 11.23 -4.98
CA ALA A 34 -6.10 12.42 -5.40
C ALA A 34 -5.20 13.66 -5.48
N GLY A 35 -4.34 13.89 -4.47
CA GLY A 35 -3.36 14.99 -4.46
C GLY A 35 -2.36 14.90 -5.62
N ALA A 36 -1.93 13.69 -5.98
CA ALA A 36 -1.08 13.42 -7.14
C ALA A 36 -1.85 13.51 -8.49
N LYS A 37 -3.16 13.76 -8.46
CA LYS A 37 -4.07 13.74 -9.61
C LYS A 37 -4.02 12.41 -10.38
N SER A 38 -3.81 11.30 -9.67
CA SER A 38 -3.89 9.95 -10.21
C SER A 38 -5.36 9.54 -10.39
N LYS A 39 -5.61 8.75 -11.44
CA LYS A 39 -6.91 8.11 -11.67
C LYS A 39 -7.04 6.77 -10.93
N GLN A 40 -5.94 6.24 -10.38
CA GLN A 40 -5.95 5.03 -9.57
C GLN A 40 -6.67 5.26 -8.25
N ARG A 41 -7.35 4.23 -7.73
CA ARG A 41 -7.99 4.21 -6.41
C ARG A 41 -7.81 2.84 -5.78
N VAL A 42 -7.59 2.83 -4.48
CA VAL A 42 -7.56 1.63 -3.65
C VAL A 42 -8.96 1.39 -3.11
N LYS A 43 -9.40 0.13 -3.03
CA LYS A 43 -10.72 -0.20 -2.46
C LYS A 43 -10.73 0.11 -0.96
N VAL A 44 -11.75 0.81 -0.50
CA VAL A 44 -12.01 1.05 0.94
C VAL A 44 -13.14 0.09 1.36
N SER A 45 -13.00 -0.63 2.48
CA SER A 45 -14.13 -1.34 3.10
C SER A 45 -15.20 -0.36 3.55
N ASN A 46 -16.45 -0.65 3.24
CA ASN A 46 -17.59 -0.05 3.93
C ASN A 46 -17.91 -0.87 5.19
N ASP A 47 -18.52 -0.23 6.19
CA ASP A 47 -18.72 -0.73 7.57
C ASP A 47 -19.42 -2.09 7.71
N TYR A 48 -20.09 -2.59 6.66
CA TYR A 48 -20.76 -3.89 6.65
C TYR A 48 -19.85 -5.06 6.20
N GLU A 49 -18.65 -4.77 5.70
CA GLU A 49 -17.64 -5.74 5.23
C GLU A 49 -16.34 -5.66 6.05
N LEU A 50 -16.43 -5.29 7.33
CA LEU A 50 -15.29 -5.19 8.27
C LEU A 50 -14.58 -6.53 8.55
N SER A 51 -14.94 -7.63 7.88
CA SER A 51 -14.21 -8.90 7.88
C SER A 51 -12.92 -8.88 7.03
N GLY A 52 -12.27 -7.71 6.91
CA GLY A 52 -11.03 -7.52 6.18
C GLY A 52 -11.26 -7.32 4.67
N CYS A 53 -11.54 -6.09 4.23
CA CYS A 53 -11.62 -5.79 2.80
C CYS A 53 -10.26 -5.84 2.11
N THR A 54 -9.19 -5.45 2.80
CA THR A 54 -7.83 -5.58 2.26
C THR A 54 -7.33 -6.97 2.61
N LYS A 55 -7.79 -8.00 1.90
CA LYS A 55 -7.28 -9.37 2.05
C LYS A 55 -5.89 -9.51 1.44
N ASN A 56 -5.50 -8.58 0.56
CA ASN A 56 -4.25 -8.59 -0.18
C ASN A 56 -3.47 -7.28 -0.09
N ILE A 57 -2.14 -7.37 -0.18
CA ILE A 57 -1.26 -6.20 -0.28
C ILE A 57 -1.48 -5.58 -1.65
N GLU A 58 -1.91 -4.31 -1.68
CA GLU A 58 -2.10 -3.57 -2.93
C GLU A 58 -0.99 -2.52 -3.07
N ALA A 59 -0.23 -2.58 -4.17
CA ALA A 59 0.81 -1.62 -4.46
C ALA A 59 0.29 -0.52 -5.42
N VAL A 60 0.45 0.74 -5.03
CA VAL A 60 0.11 1.90 -5.87
C VAL A 60 1.33 2.77 -6.13
N VAL A 61 1.46 3.26 -7.36
CA VAL A 61 2.57 4.12 -7.75
C VAL A 61 2.12 5.57 -7.73
N ILE A 62 2.81 6.39 -6.94
CA ILE A 62 2.68 7.83 -6.96
C ILE A 62 3.75 8.38 -7.90
N ASP A 63 3.30 8.91 -9.03
CA ASP A 63 4.19 9.63 -9.96
C ASP A 63 4.52 11.01 -9.39
N CYS A 64 5.71 11.10 -8.80
CA CYS A 64 6.22 12.33 -8.22
C CYS A 64 6.85 13.26 -9.27
N ASN A 65 6.92 12.92 -10.56
CA ASN A 65 7.58 13.79 -11.56
C ASN A 65 6.91 15.15 -11.74
N ARG A 66 5.78 15.38 -11.10
CA ARG A 66 5.06 16.66 -11.08
C ARG A 66 5.55 17.64 -10.02
N TYR A 67 6.31 17.21 -9.01
CA TYR A 67 6.92 18.11 -8.03
C TYR A 67 8.36 18.43 -8.46
N VAL A 68 8.70 19.73 -8.50
CA VAL A 68 9.98 20.20 -9.03
C VAL A 68 11.14 19.65 -8.20
N GLU A 69 10.94 19.53 -6.89
CA GLU A 69 11.89 18.98 -5.94
C GLU A 69 12.14 17.48 -6.15
N SER A 70 11.14 16.71 -6.59
CA SER A 70 11.27 15.26 -6.83
C SER A 70 11.78 14.91 -8.22
N GLN A 71 11.65 15.80 -9.21
CA GLN A 71 12.27 15.60 -10.53
C GLN A 71 13.79 15.39 -10.44
N ARG A 72 14.42 16.01 -9.43
CA ARG A 72 15.87 15.90 -9.19
C ARG A 72 16.29 14.49 -8.75
N PHE A 73 15.38 13.71 -8.20
CA PHE A 73 15.65 12.36 -7.71
C PHE A 73 15.24 11.28 -8.71
N ASN A 74 14.33 11.57 -9.66
CA ASN A 74 13.81 10.62 -10.65
C ASN A 74 13.43 9.26 -10.03
N ARG A 75 12.81 9.30 -8.85
CA ARG A 75 12.34 8.11 -8.12
C ARG A 75 10.82 8.13 -8.05
N ARG A 76 10.23 6.94 -8.16
CA ARG A 76 8.80 6.73 -7.97
C ARG A 76 8.57 6.34 -6.51
N ILE A 77 7.46 6.80 -5.95
CA ILE A 77 7.04 6.35 -4.62
C ILE A 77 6.02 5.24 -4.83
N VAL A 78 6.27 4.07 -4.24
CA VAL A 78 5.34 2.94 -4.24
C VAL A 78 4.75 2.82 -2.84
N ILE A 79 3.45 3.04 -2.72
CA ILE A 79 2.75 2.90 -1.44
C ILE A 79 2.09 1.52 -1.41
N LEU A 80 2.30 0.76 -0.33
CA LEU A 80 1.62 -0.51 -0.13
C LEU A 80 0.46 -0.31 0.84
N ASP A 81 -0.77 -0.50 0.34
CA ASP A 81 -1.92 -0.72 1.22
C ASP A 81 -1.85 -2.13 1.79
N THR A 82 -2.07 -2.27 3.09
CA THR A 82 -1.91 -3.54 3.80
C THR A 82 -3.17 -3.93 4.55
N PRO A 83 -3.40 -5.23 4.79
CA PRO A 83 -4.41 -5.69 5.75
C PRO A 83 -4.21 -5.05 7.14
N GLY A 84 -5.26 -5.06 7.96
CA GLY A 84 -5.14 -4.64 9.36
C GLY A 84 -4.24 -5.56 10.18
N LEU A 85 -3.53 -4.97 11.14
CA LEU A 85 -2.92 -5.70 12.25
C LEU A 85 -3.79 -5.47 13.49
N ASP A 86 -4.57 -6.47 13.87
CA ASP A 86 -5.59 -6.37 14.92
C ASP A 86 -5.12 -7.09 16.20
N ASP A 87 -5.30 -6.48 17.36
CA ASP A 87 -4.65 -6.91 18.62
C ASP A 87 -5.05 -8.33 19.07
N ASP A 88 -6.22 -8.80 18.65
CA ASP A 88 -6.83 -10.05 19.14
C ASP A 88 -6.41 -11.31 18.36
N ASP A 89 -5.61 -11.20 17.29
CA ASP A 89 -5.16 -12.35 16.49
C ASP A 89 -3.67 -12.27 16.07
N ILE A 90 -2.81 -12.82 16.94
CA ILE A 90 -1.36 -12.89 16.72
C ILE A 90 -1.00 -13.68 15.45
N PHE A 91 -1.72 -14.77 15.14
CA PHE A 91 -1.38 -15.61 13.99
C PHE A 91 -1.68 -14.89 12.67
N THR A 92 -2.84 -14.25 12.58
CA THR A 92 -3.18 -13.40 11.43
C THR A 92 -2.20 -12.25 11.27
N ASN A 93 -1.81 -11.59 12.37
CA ASN A 93 -0.82 -10.50 12.32
C ASN A 93 0.54 -10.97 11.81
N LEU A 94 1.02 -12.12 12.28
CA LEU A 94 2.28 -12.72 11.79
C LEU A 94 2.19 -13.09 10.31
N GLU A 95 1.04 -13.59 9.84
CA GLU A 95 0.82 -13.85 8.42
C GLU A 95 0.90 -12.56 7.60
N VAL A 96 0.20 -11.49 8.01
CA VAL A 96 0.23 -10.17 7.35
C VAL A 96 1.65 -9.63 7.28
N MET A 97 2.39 -9.66 8.40
CA MET A 97 3.80 -9.24 8.44
C MET A 97 4.68 -10.09 7.52
N GLY A 98 4.48 -11.41 7.50
CA GLY A 98 5.19 -12.33 6.61
C GLY A 98 4.96 -12.00 5.13
N ARG A 99 3.73 -11.61 4.76
CA ARG A 99 3.38 -11.19 3.40
C ARG A 99 4.06 -9.87 3.02
N ILE A 100 4.11 -8.89 3.93
CA ILE A 100 4.81 -7.62 3.72
C ILE A 100 6.31 -7.87 3.49
N VAL A 101 6.94 -8.67 4.37
CA VAL A 101 8.36 -9.02 4.23
C VAL A 101 8.63 -9.76 2.92
N LYS A 102 7.76 -10.71 2.54
CA LYS A 102 7.88 -11.43 1.28
C LYS A 102 7.78 -10.50 0.08
N TRP A 103 6.89 -9.53 0.11
CA TRP A 103 6.76 -8.51 -0.93
C TRP A 103 8.04 -7.68 -1.03
N LEU A 104 8.53 -7.15 0.09
CA LEU A 104 9.75 -6.31 0.15
C LEU A 104 11.03 -7.04 -0.26
N LYS A 105 11.10 -8.36 -0.11
CA LYS A 105 12.25 -9.17 -0.58
C LYS A 105 12.20 -9.45 -2.09
N ALA A 106 11.03 -9.36 -2.69
CA ALA A 106 10.81 -9.63 -4.11
C ALA A 106 10.82 -8.34 -4.96
N SER A 107 10.77 -7.17 -4.30
CA SER A 107 10.88 -5.83 -4.89
C SER A 107 12.31 -5.43 -5.17
#